data_AF-A0A849T2P0-F1
#
_entry.id   AF-A0A849T2P0-F1
#
_cell.length_a   1.000
_cell.length_b   1.000
_cell.length_c   1.000
_cell.angle_alpha   90.00
_cell.angle_beta   90.00
_cell.angle_gamma   90.00
#
_symmetry.space_group_name_H-M   'P 1'
#
loop_
_entity.id
_entity.type
_entity.pdbx_description
1 polymer ?
#
loop_
_entity_poly.entity_id
_entity_poly.type
_entity_poly.pdbx_seq_one_letter_code
_entity_poly.pdbx_strand_id
1 'polypeptide(L)'
;MYKVPTKHKTKIVSELKAFLPIINGLISKGKTSTEEDARIILNDLLHSVLGYNKFNELKTEVVSKNGRVDYVVKLTDGPLAKKADKFDFVIEAKACYVELSQTVIDQTLTYCNNLAIEHFFITNAREWHLYSVISKKGKPPVANLIHKLSLSSTTNLDDLAEQFYLFSKAAYLNGDWKKVSDVKSVTKIEDVVAVLLCDKTLKLVARELSTDKVKVSEESIKEIFESNLLKQWVGECNKRLLAKLNEKPKRENTKLVADNSTAGSIANDTNNDSDVGNTEMDSIENDKVA
;
A
#
# COMPACT_ATOMS: atom_id res chain seq x y z
N MET A 1 -3.79 6.24 -3.75
CA MET A 1 -3.11 6.55 -5.02
C MET A 1 -1.97 7.50 -4.68
N TYR A 2 -0.71 7.17 -4.99
CA TYR A 2 0.40 8.10 -4.80
C TYR A 2 0.40 9.09 -5.95
N LYS A 3 0.89 10.32 -5.72
CA LYS A 3 1.00 11.34 -6.76
C LYS A 3 2.46 11.50 -7.12
N VAL A 4 2.79 11.27 -8.39
CA VAL A 4 4.16 11.46 -8.89
C VAL A 4 4.44 12.96 -9.05
N PRO A 5 5.47 13.51 -8.37
CA PRO A 5 5.82 14.92 -8.56
C PRO A 5 6.32 15.17 -9.99
N THR A 6 5.88 16.25 -10.62
CA THR A 6 6.21 16.59 -12.02
C THR A 6 7.71 16.57 -12.29
N LYS A 7 8.51 17.12 -11.38
CA LYS A 7 9.98 17.11 -11.46
C LYS A 7 10.54 15.69 -11.65
N HIS A 8 10.04 14.71 -10.88
CA HIS A 8 10.49 13.33 -11.00
C HIS A 8 9.97 12.67 -12.27
N LYS A 9 8.70 12.90 -12.64
CA LYS A 9 8.13 12.38 -13.89
C LYS A 9 8.93 12.87 -15.10
N THR A 10 9.15 14.17 -15.22
CA THR A 10 9.93 14.76 -16.33
C THR A 10 11.36 14.22 -16.39
N LYS A 11 12.03 14.08 -15.24
CA LYS A 11 13.37 13.49 -15.19
C LYS A 11 13.36 12.03 -15.67
N ILE A 12 12.45 11.21 -15.15
CA ILE A 12 12.33 9.80 -15.51
C ILE A 12 12.03 9.65 -17.01
N VAL A 13 11.10 10.45 -17.56
CA VAL A 13 10.80 10.50 -18.99
C VAL A 13 12.06 10.82 -19.80
N SER A 14 12.81 11.86 -19.42
CA SER A 14 14.01 12.27 -20.14
C SER A 14 15.08 11.19 -20.16
N GLU A 15 15.39 10.63 -19.00
CA GLU A 15 16.46 9.63 -18.85
C GLU A 15 16.06 8.28 -19.49
N LEU A 16 14.81 7.81 -19.29
CA LEU A 16 14.35 6.55 -19.87
C LEU A 16 14.41 6.55 -21.40
N LYS A 17 14.22 7.68 -22.09
CA LYS A 17 14.41 7.75 -23.55
C LYS A 17 15.78 7.28 -23.99
N ALA A 18 16.82 7.58 -23.21
CA ALA A 18 18.19 7.16 -23.51
C ALA A 18 18.41 5.67 -23.20
N PHE A 19 17.79 5.15 -22.14
CA PHE A 19 17.99 3.76 -21.72
C PHE A 19 17.16 2.73 -22.48
N LEU A 20 15.96 3.09 -22.96
CA LEU A 20 15.07 2.15 -23.64
C LEU A 20 15.71 1.46 -24.86
N PRO A 21 16.42 2.16 -25.78
CA PRO A 21 17.14 1.51 -26.87
C PRO A 21 18.22 0.53 -26.39
N ILE A 22 18.91 0.84 -25.29
CA ILE A 22 19.97 -0.01 -24.74
C ILE A 22 19.37 -1.28 -24.13
N ILE A 23 18.28 -1.14 -23.37
CA ILE A 23 17.51 -2.27 -22.82
C ILE A 23 16.98 -3.15 -23.96
N ASN A 24 16.43 -2.57 -25.02
CA ASN A 24 15.99 -3.32 -26.19
C ASN A 24 17.15 -4.08 -26.86
N GLY A 25 18.34 -3.46 -26.92
CA GLY A 25 19.56 -4.13 -27.37
C GLY A 25 19.92 -5.35 -26.52
N LEU A 26 19.81 -5.27 -25.19
CA LEU A 26 20.01 -6.43 -24.31
C LEU A 26 18.95 -7.52 -24.50
N ILE A 27 17.67 -7.12 -24.69
CA ILE A 27 16.59 -8.07 -24.99
C ILE A 27 16.90 -8.83 -26.29
N SER A 28 17.34 -8.12 -27.33
CA SER A 28 17.70 -8.73 -28.62
C SER A 28 18.89 -9.69 -28.52
N LYS A 29 19.83 -9.46 -27.59
CA LYS A 29 20.95 -10.39 -27.33
C LYS A 29 20.49 -11.72 -26.71
N GLY A 30 19.32 -11.77 -26.06
CA GLY A 30 18.79 -12.99 -25.45
C GLY A 30 19.81 -13.64 -24.50
N LYS A 31 20.07 -14.95 -24.68
CA LYS A 31 21.00 -15.73 -23.85
C LYS A 31 22.46 -15.27 -23.93
N THR A 32 22.82 -14.42 -24.88
CA THR A 32 24.17 -13.83 -24.97
C THR A 32 24.33 -12.61 -24.06
N SER A 33 23.24 -12.04 -23.54
CA SER A 33 23.30 -11.04 -22.49
C SER A 33 23.70 -11.70 -21.18
N THR A 34 24.73 -11.17 -20.54
CA THR A 34 25.19 -11.65 -19.22
C THR A 34 24.47 -10.90 -18.09
N GLU A 35 24.65 -11.36 -16.85
CA GLU A 35 24.24 -10.62 -15.66
C GLU A 35 25.04 -9.32 -15.53
N GLU A 36 26.31 -9.34 -15.89
CA GLU A 36 27.18 -8.15 -15.88
C GLU A 36 26.68 -7.06 -16.82
N ASP A 37 26.28 -7.42 -18.05
CA ASP A 37 25.67 -6.48 -19.00
C ASP A 37 24.43 -5.79 -18.40
N ALA A 38 23.59 -6.54 -17.70
CA ALA A 38 22.40 -6.01 -17.04
C ALA A 38 22.79 -5.12 -15.85
N ARG A 39 23.81 -5.49 -15.05
CA ARG A 39 24.29 -4.72 -13.90
C ARG A 39 24.91 -3.38 -14.30
N ILE A 40 25.62 -3.32 -15.42
CA ILE A 40 26.17 -2.06 -15.95
C ILE A 40 25.04 -1.05 -16.18
N ILE A 41 23.99 -1.45 -16.90
CA ILE A 41 22.83 -0.58 -17.16
C ILE A 41 22.08 -0.28 -15.86
N LEU A 42 21.93 -1.28 -14.99
CA LEU A 42 21.18 -1.15 -13.74
C LEU A 42 21.78 -0.07 -12.83
N ASN A 43 23.10 0.01 -12.71
CA ASN A 43 23.77 1.07 -11.94
C ASN A 43 23.37 2.47 -12.41
N ASP A 44 23.36 2.69 -13.73
CA ASP A 44 23.01 3.98 -14.30
C ASP A 44 21.50 4.24 -14.27
N LEU A 45 20.65 3.22 -14.39
CA LEU A 45 19.20 3.35 -14.16
C LEU A 45 18.90 3.74 -12.71
N LEU A 46 19.49 3.05 -11.74
CA LEU A 46 19.33 3.35 -10.32
C LEU A 46 19.79 4.79 -10.02
N HIS A 47 20.90 5.22 -10.61
CA HIS A 47 21.43 6.55 -10.39
C HIS A 47 20.68 7.66 -11.14
N SER A 48 20.71 7.61 -12.46
CA SER A 48 20.24 8.69 -13.34
C SER A 48 18.72 8.76 -13.35
N VAL A 49 18.04 7.62 -13.47
CA VAL A 49 16.57 7.58 -13.54
C VAL A 49 15.94 7.63 -12.15
N LEU A 50 16.38 6.75 -11.25
CA LEU A 50 15.72 6.51 -9.96
C LEU A 50 16.28 7.35 -8.79
N GLY A 51 17.41 8.02 -9.01
CA GLY A 51 17.94 9.05 -8.12
C GLY A 51 18.75 8.53 -6.93
N TYR A 52 19.21 7.28 -6.96
CA TYR A 52 20.10 6.73 -5.94
C TYR A 52 21.53 7.23 -6.12
N ASN A 53 22.27 7.46 -5.03
CA ASN A 53 23.69 7.78 -5.12
C ASN A 53 24.51 6.48 -5.25
N LYS A 54 25.10 6.25 -6.43
CA LYS A 54 25.87 5.02 -6.71
C LYS A 54 27.15 4.83 -5.88
N PHE A 55 27.69 5.89 -5.27
CA PHE A 55 28.90 5.81 -4.47
C PHE A 55 28.60 5.63 -2.97
N ASN A 56 27.51 6.24 -2.50
CA ASN A 56 27.23 6.33 -1.06
C ASN A 56 26.07 5.44 -0.61
N GLU A 57 25.13 5.13 -1.51
CA GLU A 57 23.86 4.48 -1.15
C GLU A 57 23.73 3.07 -1.72
N LEU A 58 24.37 2.78 -2.85
CA LEU A 58 24.37 1.46 -3.48
C LEU A 58 25.61 0.69 -3.04
N LYS A 59 25.44 -0.31 -2.17
CA LYS A 59 26.51 -1.24 -1.82
C LYS A 59 26.34 -2.53 -2.61
N THR A 60 27.37 -2.92 -3.34
CA THR A 60 27.35 -4.13 -4.16
C THR A 60 27.98 -5.31 -3.43
N GLU A 61 27.63 -6.52 -3.88
CA GLU A 61 28.29 -7.78 -3.50
C GLU A 61 28.35 -8.06 -1.99
N VAL A 62 27.29 -7.69 -1.26
CA VAL A 62 27.26 -7.86 0.20
C VAL A 62 27.12 -9.34 0.56
N VAL A 63 28.08 -9.85 1.34
CA VAL A 63 28.07 -11.23 1.83
C VAL A 63 26.98 -11.38 2.90
N SER A 64 26.10 -12.36 2.69
CA SER A 64 25.11 -12.83 3.65
C SER A 64 25.45 -14.24 4.09
N LYS A 65 24.88 -14.69 5.21
CA LYS A 65 25.11 -16.03 5.78
C LYS A 65 24.91 -17.18 4.76
N ASN A 66 24.03 -16.98 3.77
CA ASN A 66 23.63 -17.99 2.79
C ASN A 66 23.78 -17.53 1.33
N GLY A 67 24.68 -16.59 1.03
CA GLY A 67 24.90 -16.13 -0.34
C GLY A 67 25.47 -14.73 -0.44
N ARG A 68 25.40 -14.18 -1.65
CA ARG A 68 25.80 -12.80 -1.95
C ARG A 68 24.57 -12.07 -2.47
N VAL A 69 24.34 -10.88 -1.94
CA VAL A 69 23.28 -9.97 -2.38
C VAL A 69 23.88 -9.01 -3.41
N ASP A 70 23.24 -8.88 -4.57
CA ASP A 70 23.77 -8.03 -5.64
C ASP A 70 23.88 -6.57 -5.23
N TYR A 71 22.78 -6.00 -4.71
CA TYR A 71 22.80 -4.68 -4.11
C TYR A 71 22.07 -4.65 -2.78
N VAL A 72 22.64 -3.88 -1.87
CA VAL A 72 22.01 -3.46 -0.65
C VAL A 72 21.98 -1.94 -0.62
N VAL A 73 20.79 -1.36 -0.42
CA VAL A 73 20.61 0.09 -0.40
C VAL A 73 20.66 0.60 1.03
N LYS A 74 21.52 1.60 1.27
CA LYS A 74 21.59 2.38 2.51
C LYS A 74 21.42 3.85 2.17
N LEU A 75 20.24 4.40 2.36
CA LEU A 75 19.98 5.81 2.11
C LEU A 75 20.71 6.66 3.15
N THR A 76 21.33 7.74 2.67
CA THR A 76 22.12 8.64 3.51
C THR A 76 21.27 9.64 4.29
N ASP A 77 20.09 9.96 3.75
CA ASP A 77 19.19 10.99 4.28
C ASP A 77 17.72 10.73 3.93
N GLY A 78 16.84 11.46 4.60
CA GLY A 78 15.40 11.48 4.33
C GLY A 78 14.55 10.90 5.47
N PRO A 79 13.24 11.18 5.45
CA PRO A 79 12.35 10.91 6.59
C PRO A 79 12.14 9.42 6.88
N LEU A 80 12.34 8.56 5.88
CA LEU A 80 12.18 7.10 6.02
C LEU A 80 13.49 6.33 5.86
N ALA A 81 14.63 7.03 5.67
CA ALA A 81 15.93 6.38 5.65
C ALA A 81 16.17 5.65 6.98
N LYS A 82 16.62 4.40 6.91
CA LYS A 82 16.88 3.61 8.12
C LYS A 82 18.08 4.21 8.87
N LYS A 83 17.91 4.41 10.18
CA LYS A 83 18.98 4.85 11.08
C LYS A 83 19.93 3.69 11.42
N ALA A 84 21.14 4.03 11.89
CA ALA A 84 22.22 3.10 12.26
C ALA A 84 22.83 2.33 11.06
N ASP A 85 23.49 1.20 11.31
CA ASP A 85 24.06 0.32 10.27
C ASP A 85 23.05 -0.64 9.65
N LYS A 86 21.78 -0.22 9.60
CA LYS A 86 20.71 -0.97 8.93
C LYS A 86 20.60 -0.54 7.48
N PHE A 87 20.16 -1.48 6.67
CA PHE A 87 19.89 -1.28 5.25
C PHE A 87 18.40 -1.01 5.02
N ASP A 88 18.10 -0.20 4.01
CA ASP A 88 16.73 0.19 3.67
C ASP A 88 16.00 -0.92 2.92
N PHE A 89 16.64 -1.48 1.90
CA PHE A 89 16.13 -2.58 1.08
C PHE A 89 17.22 -3.26 0.26
N VAL A 90 16.86 -4.37 -0.39
CA VAL A 90 17.72 -5.18 -1.27
C VAL A 90 17.28 -5.06 -2.72
N ILE A 91 18.24 -5.16 -3.64
CA ILE A 91 17.99 -5.35 -5.07
C ILE A 91 18.71 -6.61 -5.52
N GLU A 92 17.96 -7.55 -6.08
CA GLU A 92 18.50 -8.73 -6.76
C GLU A 92 18.46 -8.50 -8.27
N ALA A 93 19.60 -8.67 -8.94
CA ALA A 93 19.74 -8.52 -10.37
C ALA A 93 19.84 -9.88 -11.06
N LYS A 94 19.35 -9.95 -12.29
CA LYS A 94 19.53 -11.10 -13.18
C LYS A 94 19.87 -10.63 -14.59
N ALA A 95 20.45 -11.53 -15.38
CA ALA A 95 20.64 -11.28 -16.81
C ALA A 95 19.31 -11.00 -17.51
N CYS A 96 19.32 -10.18 -18.57
CA CYS A 96 18.11 -9.65 -19.20
C CYS A 96 17.13 -10.73 -19.71
N TYR A 97 17.64 -11.90 -20.09
CA TYR A 97 16.83 -13.01 -20.59
C TYR A 97 16.23 -13.90 -19.49
N VAL A 98 16.68 -13.74 -18.23
CA VAL A 98 16.27 -14.59 -17.11
C VAL A 98 14.91 -14.12 -16.61
N GLU A 99 13.97 -15.06 -16.53
CA GLU A 99 12.65 -14.82 -15.94
C GLU A 99 12.76 -14.60 -14.43
N LEU A 100 12.03 -13.61 -13.90
CA LEU A 100 11.98 -13.29 -12.48
C LEU A 100 11.04 -14.27 -11.74
N SER A 101 11.46 -15.54 -11.68
CA SER A 101 10.66 -16.68 -11.19
C SER A 101 10.50 -16.71 -9.66
N GLN A 102 9.64 -17.60 -9.16
CA GLN A 102 9.44 -17.84 -7.72
C GLN A 102 10.75 -18.20 -7.00
N THR A 103 11.66 -18.91 -7.66
CA THR A 103 12.98 -19.24 -7.10
C THR A 103 13.80 -17.99 -6.77
N VAL A 104 13.80 -16.99 -7.67
CA VAL A 104 14.50 -15.71 -7.44
C VAL A 104 13.84 -14.93 -6.30
N ILE A 105 12.50 -14.96 -6.24
CA ILE A 105 11.72 -14.34 -5.17
C ILE A 105 12.07 -14.96 -3.81
N ASP A 106 12.05 -16.29 -3.69
CA ASP A 106 12.31 -17.01 -2.44
C ASP A 106 13.76 -16.86 -1.96
N GLN A 107 14.71 -16.83 -2.88
CA GLN A 107 16.11 -16.53 -2.60
C GLN A 107 16.26 -15.12 -2.01
N THR A 108 15.68 -14.13 -2.67
CA THR A 108 15.77 -12.72 -2.23
C THR A 108 15.04 -12.51 -0.89
N LEU A 109 13.90 -13.17 -0.69
CA LEU A 109 13.15 -13.18 0.56
C LEU A 109 13.98 -13.75 1.72
N THR A 110 14.77 -14.80 1.45
CA THR A 110 15.69 -15.39 2.44
C THR A 110 16.76 -14.37 2.86
N TYR A 111 17.33 -13.63 1.90
CA TYR A 111 18.28 -12.56 2.22
C TYR A 111 17.65 -11.46 3.08
N CYS A 112 16.46 -11.01 2.71
CA CYS A 112 15.75 -9.98 3.46
C CYS A 112 15.43 -10.41 4.89
N ASN A 113 14.95 -11.65 5.07
CA ASN A 113 14.67 -12.20 6.39
C ASN A 113 15.93 -12.26 7.28
N ASN A 114 17.07 -12.66 6.71
CA ASN A 114 18.35 -12.73 7.43
C ASN A 114 18.88 -11.34 7.84
N LEU A 115 18.65 -10.33 7.00
CA LEU A 115 19.10 -8.95 7.22
C LEU A 115 18.07 -8.08 7.96
N ALA A 116 16.92 -8.65 8.36
CA ALA A 116 15.79 -7.93 8.92
C ALA A 116 15.33 -6.74 8.05
N ILE A 117 15.32 -6.95 6.74
CA ILE A 117 14.91 -5.99 5.71
C ILE A 117 13.46 -6.27 5.31
N GLU A 118 12.66 -5.20 5.21
CA GLU A 118 11.21 -5.29 5.02
C GLU A 118 10.77 -5.19 3.56
N HIS A 119 11.69 -4.82 2.66
CA HIS A 119 11.39 -4.59 1.24
C HIS A 119 12.54 -5.03 0.36
N PHE A 120 12.21 -5.45 -0.85
CA PHE A 120 13.17 -5.70 -1.90
C PHE A 120 12.53 -5.50 -3.26
N PHE A 121 13.34 -5.30 -4.27
CA PHE A 121 12.89 -5.53 -5.63
C PHE A 121 13.86 -6.43 -6.39
N ILE A 122 13.32 -7.18 -7.35
CA ILE A 122 14.10 -8.01 -8.26
C ILE A 122 13.95 -7.46 -9.66
N THR A 123 15.03 -7.51 -10.44
CA THR A 123 15.03 -6.98 -11.81
C THR A 123 16.01 -7.70 -12.72
N ASN A 124 15.64 -7.77 -14.00
CA ASN A 124 16.50 -8.18 -15.11
C ASN A 124 16.71 -7.02 -16.11
N ALA A 125 16.70 -5.77 -15.61
CA ALA A 125 16.68 -4.51 -16.35
C ALA A 125 15.41 -4.24 -17.17
N ARG A 126 14.79 -5.26 -17.79
CA ARG A 126 13.53 -5.12 -18.55
C ARG A 126 12.27 -5.17 -17.67
N GLU A 127 12.28 -5.99 -16.63
CA GLU A 127 11.17 -6.19 -15.69
C GLU A 127 11.62 -5.84 -14.28
N TRP A 128 10.70 -5.28 -13.52
CA TRP A 128 10.94 -4.75 -12.18
C TRP A 128 9.80 -5.15 -11.28
N HIS A 129 10.08 -5.90 -10.22
CA HIS A 129 9.08 -6.37 -9.29
C HIS A 129 9.44 -5.90 -7.87
N LEU A 130 8.60 -5.06 -7.27
CA LEU A 130 8.75 -4.55 -5.91
C LEU A 130 7.92 -5.37 -4.93
N TYR A 131 8.53 -5.81 -3.83
CA TYR A 131 7.92 -6.63 -2.79
C TYR A 131 8.05 -6.02 -1.39
N SER A 132 7.07 -6.33 -0.55
CA SER A 132 7.16 -6.21 0.91
C SER A 132 7.34 -7.60 1.52
N VAL A 133 8.08 -7.67 2.63
CA VAL A 133 8.26 -8.89 3.42
C VAL A 133 7.21 -8.91 4.53
N ILE A 134 6.36 -9.93 4.51
CA ILE A 134 5.37 -10.18 5.55
C ILE A 134 5.93 -11.23 6.50
N SER A 135 6.36 -10.78 7.68
CA SER A 135 6.82 -11.65 8.76
C SER A 135 5.73 -11.80 9.82
N LYS A 136 5.28 -13.02 10.08
CA LYS A 136 4.32 -13.35 11.15
C LYS A 136 5.00 -14.28 12.15
N LYS A 137 4.83 -14.02 13.45
CA LYS A 137 5.42 -14.85 14.51
C LYS A 137 5.02 -16.32 14.31
N GLY A 138 6.03 -17.20 14.25
CA GLY A 138 5.83 -18.65 14.08
C GLY A 138 5.47 -19.10 12.66
N LYS A 139 5.54 -18.23 11.64
CA LYS A 139 5.32 -18.60 10.23
C LYS A 139 6.52 -18.20 9.36
N PRO A 140 6.79 -18.92 8.27
CA PRO A 140 7.77 -18.48 7.27
C PRO A 140 7.43 -17.09 6.74
N PRO A 141 8.44 -16.27 6.41
CA PRO A 141 8.21 -14.98 5.77
C PRO A 141 7.55 -15.19 4.41
N VAL A 142 6.73 -14.22 3.98
CA VAL A 142 6.06 -14.25 2.68
C VAL A 142 6.37 -12.97 1.91
N ALA A 143 6.73 -13.11 0.64
CA ALA A 143 6.88 -11.98 -0.27
C ALA A 143 5.51 -11.52 -0.78
N ASN A 144 5.20 -10.25 -0.64
CA ASN A 144 3.95 -9.63 -1.10
C ASN A 144 4.24 -8.59 -2.19
N LEU A 145 3.73 -8.83 -3.40
CA LEU A 145 3.98 -7.99 -4.57
C LEU A 145 3.28 -6.63 -4.46
N ILE A 146 4.08 -5.57 -4.31
CA ILE A 146 3.62 -4.19 -4.28
C ILE A 146 3.39 -3.67 -5.69
N HIS A 147 4.33 -3.90 -6.61
CA HIS A 147 4.23 -3.39 -7.98
C HIS A 147 5.09 -4.19 -8.94
N LYS A 148 4.61 -4.38 -10.17
CA LYS A 148 5.34 -4.99 -11.27
C LYS A 148 5.26 -4.05 -12.46
N LEU A 149 6.38 -3.87 -13.14
CA LEU A 149 6.48 -3.10 -14.37
C LEU A 149 7.38 -3.83 -15.37
N SER A 150 7.04 -3.73 -16.65
CA SER A 150 7.93 -4.06 -17.76
C SER A 150 8.25 -2.79 -18.54
N LEU A 151 9.53 -2.48 -18.70
CA LEU A 151 9.97 -1.34 -19.51
C LEU A 151 9.76 -1.56 -21.02
N SER A 152 9.46 -2.80 -21.43
CA SER A 152 9.13 -3.16 -22.81
C SER A 152 7.63 -3.21 -23.11
N SER A 153 6.74 -3.08 -22.11
CA SER A 153 5.30 -3.33 -22.29
C SER A 153 4.48 -2.11 -22.73
N THR A 154 5.02 -0.89 -22.66
CA THR A 154 4.22 0.33 -22.79
C THR A 154 4.72 1.22 -23.91
N THR A 155 3.82 1.64 -24.78
CA THR A 155 4.10 2.59 -25.88
C THR A 155 4.09 4.06 -25.40
N ASN A 156 3.36 4.35 -24.32
CA ASN A 156 3.32 5.67 -23.70
C ASN A 156 4.41 5.82 -22.62
N LEU A 157 5.37 6.70 -22.90
CA LEU A 157 6.48 6.98 -22.01
C LEU A 157 6.08 7.70 -20.72
N ASP A 158 5.06 8.55 -20.75
CA ASP A 158 4.59 9.25 -19.55
C ASP A 158 3.95 8.29 -18.55
N ASP A 159 3.15 7.34 -19.02
CA ASP A 159 2.56 6.29 -18.18
C ASP A 159 3.63 5.34 -17.65
N LEU A 160 4.63 5.04 -18.48
CA LEU A 160 5.79 4.24 -18.08
C LEU A 160 6.58 4.92 -16.96
N ALA A 161 6.85 6.22 -17.11
CA ALA A 161 7.57 6.99 -16.10
C ALA A 161 6.80 7.11 -14.78
N GLU A 162 5.47 7.24 -14.85
CA GLU A 162 4.60 7.29 -13.69
C GLU A 162 4.61 5.99 -12.89
N GLN A 163 4.59 4.84 -13.57
CA GLN A 163 4.73 3.54 -12.92
C GLN A 163 6.16 3.31 -12.40
N PHE A 164 7.17 3.66 -13.21
CA PHE A 164 8.57 3.43 -12.84
C PHE A 164 9.03 4.30 -11.66
N TYR A 165 8.39 5.45 -11.45
CA TYR A 165 8.63 6.29 -10.27
C TYR A 165 8.57 5.51 -8.96
N LEU A 166 7.71 4.48 -8.85
CA LEU A 166 7.60 3.74 -7.60
C LEU A 166 8.92 3.04 -7.23
N PHE A 167 9.84 2.77 -8.15
CA PHE A 167 11.16 2.22 -7.81
C PHE A 167 12.19 3.28 -7.36
N SER A 168 11.82 4.56 -7.37
CA SER A 168 12.75 5.67 -7.10
C SER A 168 13.03 5.88 -5.61
N LYS A 169 14.20 6.47 -5.32
CA LYS A 169 14.55 6.94 -3.97
C LYS A 169 13.47 7.85 -3.39
N ALA A 170 12.92 8.74 -4.22
CA ALA A 170 11.87 9.68 -3.83
C ALA A 170 10.59 8.98 -3.39
N ALA A 171 10.15 7.96 -4.15
CA ALA A 171 8.96 7.18 -3.80
C ALA A 171 9.12 6.44 -2.47
N TYR A 172 10.29 5.84 -2.24
CA TYR A 172 10.61 5.19 -0.97
C TYR A 172 10.53 6.20 0.19
N LEU A 173 11.26 7.32 0.09
CA LEU A 173 11.34 8.32 1.14
C LEU A 173 10.00 9.02 1.42
N ASN A 174 9.13 9.14 0.42
CA ASN A 174 7.78 9.69 0.58
C ASN A 174 6.76 8.69 1.17
N GLY A 175 7.19 7.44 1.41
CA GLY A 175 6.35 6.37 1.94
C GLY A 175 5.35 5.81 0.92
N ASP A 176 5.59 6.01 -0.38
CA ASP A 176 4.65 5.61 -1.42
C ASP A 176 4.54 4.08 -1.53
N TRP A 177 5.60 3.33 -1.21
CA TRP A 177 5.57 1.86 -1.14
C TRP A 177 4.54 1.38 -0.11
N LYS A 178 4.58 1.98 1.08
CA LYS A 178 3.64 1.66 2.16
C LYS A 178 2.22 2.03 1.75
N LYS A 179 2.00 3.23 1.18
CA LYS A 179 0.67 3.65 0.71
C LYS A 179 0.08 2.67 -0.31
N VAL A 180 0.88 2.21 -1.27
CA VAL A 180 0.44 1.21 -2.27
C VAL A 180 0.15 -0.13 -1.61
N SER A 181 1.04 -0.59 -0.71
CA SER A 181 0.88 -1.84 0.02
C SER A 181 -0.38 -1.83 0.90
N ASP A 182 -0.62 -0.75 1.63
CA ASP A 182 -1.80 -0.56 2.48
C ASP A 182 -3.08 -0.64 1.66
N VAL A 183 -3.15 0.08 0.53
CA VAL A 183 -4.31 0.01 -0.39
C VAL A 183 -4.51 -1.42 -0.89
N LYS A 184 -3.46 -2.08 -1.40
CA LYS A 184 -3.55 -3.46 -1.85
C LYS A 184 -4.01 -4.43 -0.76
N SER A 185 -3.63 -4.18 0.48
CA SER A 185 -3.99 -5.04 1.62
C SER A 185 -5.48 -4.99 1.96
N VAL A 186 -6.18 -3.93 1.56
CA VAL A 186 -7.63 -3.73 1.79
C VAL A 186 -8.47 -3.84 0.53
N THR A 187 -7.86 -3.77 -0.66
CA THR A 187 -8.54 -3.95 -1.96
C THR A 187 -8.30 -5.35 -2.52
N LYS A 188 -8.29 -6.36 -1.65
CA LYS A 188 -8.09 -7.74 -2.11
C LYS A 188 -9.33 -8.24 -2.84
N ILE A 189 -9.13 -9.10 -3.84
CA ILE A 189 -10.22 -9.54 -4.71
C ILE A 189 -11.32 -10.25 -3.92
N GLU A 190 -10.95 -11.01 -2.88
CA GLU A 190 -11.84 -11.73 -1.98
C GLU A 190 -12.77 -10.78 -1.22
N ASP A 191 -12.23 -9.64 -0.80
CA ASP A 191 -12.96 -8.60 -0.07
C ASP A 191 -13.88 -7.81 -1.01
N VAL A 192 -13.41 -7.49 -2.22
CA VAL A 192 -14.21 -6.82 -3.25
C VAL A 192 -15.40 -7.69 -3.67
N VAL A 193 -15.18 -8.98 -3.91
CA VAL A 193 -16.23 -9.96 -4.21
C VAL A 193 -17.25 -10.00 -3.07
N ALA A 194 -16.80 -10.05 -1.81
CA ALA A 194 -17.69 -10.02 -0.65
C ALA A 194 -18.54 -8.73 -0.57
N VAL A 195 -17.97 -7.57 -0.91
CA VAL A 195 -18.70 -6.29 -0.95
C VAL A 195 -19.72 -6.27 -2.08
N LEU A 196 -19.40 -6.80 -3.26
CA LEU A 196 -20.32 -6.86 -4.38
C LEU A 196 -21.51 -7.80 -4.13
N LEU A 197 -21.27 -8.92 -3.44
CA LEU A 197 -22.28 -9.93 -3.14
C LEU A 197 -23.08 -9.66 -1.85
N CYS A 198 -22.80 -8.58 -1.12
CA CYS A 198 -23.55 -8.27 0.11
C CYS A 198 -24.93 -7.67 -0.19
N ASP A 199 -25.88 -7.89 0.71
CA ASP A 199 -27.31 -7.56 0.52
C ASP A 199 -27.50 -6.07 0.23
N LYS A 200 -26.69 -5.20 0.86
CA LYS A 200 -26.74 -3.75 0.64
C LYS A 200 -26.42 -3.37 -0.80
N THR A 201 -25.41 -4.00 -1.40
CA THR A 201 -25.02 -3.74 -2.79
C THR A 201 -26.03 -4.33 -3.76
N LEU A 202 -26.47 -5.57 -3.54
CA LEU A 202 -27.49 -6.23 -4.36
C LEU A 202 -28.79 -5.41 -4.38
N LYS A 203 -29.25 -4.96 -3.20
CA LYS A 203 -30.42 -4.10 -3.06
C LYS A 203 -30.25 -2.74 -3.73
N LEU A 204 -29.08 -2.11 -3.58
CA LEU A 204 -28.78 -0.84 -4.23
C LEU A 204 -28.89 -0.98 -5.74
N VAL A 205 -28.22 -1.97 -6.33
CA VAL A 205 -28.22 -2.20 -7.77
C VAL A 205 -29.62 -2.57 -8.28
N ALA A 206 -30.32 -3.46 -7.58
CA ALA A 206 -31.70 -3.83 -7.92
C ALA A 206 -32.63 -2.62 -7.92
N ARG A 207 -32.47 -1.70 -6.96
CA ARG A 207 -33.24 -0.46 -6.88
C ARG A 207 -32.91 0.50 -8.02
N GLU A 208 -31.63 0.74 -8.31
CA GLU A 208 -31.22 1.67 -9.39
C GLU A 208 -31.63 1.17 -10.77
N LEU A 209 -31.68 -0.15 -10.99
CA LEU A 209 -32.13 -0.74 -12.25
C LEU A 209 -33.66 -0.90 -12.35
N SER A 210 -34.35 -0.89 -11.21
CA SER A 210 -35.81 -0.95 -11.19
C SER A 210 -36.40 0.34 -11.72
N THR A 211 -37.46 0.20 -12.52
CA THR A 211 -38.25 1.33 -13.02
C THR A 211 -39.66 1.30 -12.42
N ASP A 212 -40.50 2.23 -12.84
CA ASP A 212 -41.93 2.21 -12.48
C ASP A 212 -42.67 1.03 -13.10
N LYS A 213 -42.17 0.51 -14.24
CA LYS A 213 -42.81 -0.57 -15.00
C LYS A 213 -42.24 -1.95 -14.68
N VAL A 214 -40.96 -2.01 -14.31
CA VAL A 214 -40.23 -3.28 -14.12
C VAL A 214 -39.51 -3.23 -12.78
N LYS A 215 -39.80 -4.20 -11.92
CA LYS A 215 -39.06 -4.42 -10.68
C LYS A 215 -37.99 -5.48 -10.89
N VAL A 216 -36.78 -5.17 -10.45
CA VAL A 216 -35.64 -6.07 -10.47
C VAL A 216 -35.43 -6.59 -9.05
N SER A 217 -35.30 -7.91 -8.88
CA SER A 217 -35.06 -8.53 -7.58
C SER A 217 -33.57 -8.59 -7.24
N GLU A 218 -33.26 -8.70 -5.95
CA GLU A 218 -31.89 -8.87 -5.47
C GLU A 218 -31.30 -10.21 -5.95
N GLU A 219 -32.12 -11.27 -6.03
CA GLU A 219 -31.74 -12.59 -6.53
C GLU A 219 -31.27 -12.55 -8.00
N SER A 220 -31.98 -11.80 -8.87
CA SER A 220 -31.58 -11.66 -10.27
C SER A 220 -30.25 -10.92 -10.41
N ILE A 221 -30.00 -9.89 -9.60
CA ILE A 221 -28.69 -9.20 -9.60
C ILE A 221 -27.60 -10.12 -9.11
N LYS A 222 -27.87 -10.89 -8.06
CA LYS A 222 -26.91 -11.85 -7.51
C LYS A 222 -26.50 -12.88 -8.55
N GLU A 223 -27.46 -13.44 -9.29
CA GLU A 223 -27.19 -14.40 -10.36
C GLU A 223 -26.29 -13.80 -11.46
N ILE A 224 -26.57 -12.56 -11.89
CA ILE A 224 -25.73 -11.85 -12.87
C ILE A 224 -24.32 -11.64 -12.32
N PHE A 225 -24.19 -11.23 -11.06
CA PHE A 225 -22.89 -11.04 -10.42
C PHE A 225 -22.11 -12.34 -10.37
N GLU A 226 -22.71 -13.42 -9.88
CA GLU A 226 -22.03 -14.71 -9.73
C GLU A 226 -21.71 -15.38 -11.07
N SER A 227 -22.64 -15.35 -12.02
CA SER A 227 -22.54 -16.12 -13.27
C SER A 227 -21.83 -15.39 -14.41
N ASN A 228 -21.94 -14.05 -14.46
CA ASN A 228 -21.47 -13.26 -15.59
C ASN A 228 -20.27 -12.38 -15.24
N LEU A 229 -20.26 -11.75 -14.07
CA LEU A 229 -19.21 -10.78 -13.71
C LEU A 229 -18.09 -11.39 -12.87
N LEU A 230 -18.44 -12.24 -11.91
CA LEU A 230 -17.52 -12.74 -10.88
C LEU A 230 -17.19 -14.22 -11.06
N LYS A 231 -17.61 -14.87 -12.15
CA LYS A 231 -17.53 -16.34 -12.35
C LYS A 231 -16.24 -17.00 -11.89
N GLN A 232 -15.09 -16.38 -12.14
CA GLN A 232 -13.77 -16.92 -11.76
C GLN A 232 -13.36 -16.61 -10.31
N TRP A 233 -14.02 -15.65 -9.67
CA TRP A 233 -13.69 -15.09 -8.36
C TRP A 233 -14.71 -15.40 -7.27
N VAL A 234 -15.91 -15.89 -7.62
CA VAL A 234 -16.96 -16.25 -6.65
C VAL A 234 -16.42 -17.21 -5.58
N GLY A 235 -15.60 -18.18 -5.99
CA GLY A 235 -14.99 -19.15 -5.07
C GLY A 235 -14.04 -18.55 -4.04
N GLU A 236 -13.44 -17.40 -4.37
CA GLU A 236 -12.47 -16.68 -3.54
C GLU A 236 -13.14 -15.71 -2.55
N CYS A 237 -14.48 -15.63 -2.52
CA CYS A 237 -15.20 -14.69 -1.66
C CYS A 237 -14.78 -14.77 -0.18
N ASN A 238 -14.47 -13.62 0.44
CA ASN A 238 -14.25 -13.54 1.88
C ASN A 238 -15.59 -13.71 2.65
N LYS A 239 -15.96 -14.96 2.91
CA LYS A 239 -17.21 -15.34 3.59
C LYS A 239 -17.38 -14.69 4.97
N ARG A 240 -16.30 -14.46 5.71
CA ARG A 240 -16.36 -13.81 7.03
C ARG A 240 -16.73 -12.33 6.90
N LEU A 241 -16.15 -11.63 5.92
CA LEU A 241 -16.51 -10.24 5.63
C LEU A 241 -17.95 -10.16 5.11
N LEU A 242 -18.35 -11.03 4.18
CA LEU A 242 -19.71 -11.08 3.65
C LEU A 242 -20.75 -11.26 4.77
N ALA A 243 -20.53 -12.23 5.67
CA ALA A 243 -21.42 -12.46 6.81
C ALA A 243 -21.56 -11.20 7.68
N LYS A 244 -20.43 -10.56 8.03
CA LYS A 244 -20.42 -9.32 8.81
C LYS A 244 -21.15 -8.17 8.11
N LEU A 245 -21.05 -8.05 6.79
CA LEU A 245 -21.74 -7.00 6.02
C LEU A 245 -23.26 -7.19 5.98
N ASN A 246 -23.72 -8.44 6.02
CA ASN A 246 -25.12 -8.83 6.02
C ASN A 246 -25.74 -8.89 7.43
N GLU A 247 -24.93 -8.78 8.50
CA GLU A 247 -25.44 -8.66 9.86
C GLU A 247 -26.37 -7.44 9.98
N LYS A 248 -27.60 -7.68 10.46
CA LYS A 248 -28.55 -6.59 10.76
C LYS A 248 -28.00 -5.77 11.93
N PRO A 249 -28.10 -4.43 11.90
CA PRO A 249 -27.66 -3.61 13.02
C PRO A 249 -28.40 -4.02 14.28
N LYS A 250 -27.65 -4.33 15.35
CA LYS A 250 -28.24 -4.55 16.67
C LYS A 250 -28.91 -3.25 17.09
N ARG A 251 -30.23 -3.27 17.24
CA ARG A 251 -30.96 -2.17 17.89
C ARG A 251 -30.43 -2.07 19.31
N GLU A 252 -29.67 -1.02 19.63
CA GLU A 252 -29.43 -0.64 21.01
C GLU A 252 -30.78 -0.24 21.61
N ASN A 253 -31.34 -1.10 22.46
CA ASN A 253 -32.48 -0.73 23.28
C ASN A 253 -31.98 0.25 24.34
N THR A 254 -32.01 1.54 24.03
CA THR A 254 -31.96 2.59 25.06
C THR A 254 -33.26 2.45 25.87
N LYS A 255 -33.21 1.72 26.98
CA LYS A 255 -34.30 1.71 27.96
C LYS A 255 -34.42 3.13 28.53
N LEU A 256 -35.41 3.88 28.06
CA LEU A 256 -35.95 5.01 28.80
C LEU A 256 -36.48 4.44 30.13
N VAL A 257 -35.81 4.79 31.22
CA VAL A 257 -36.29 4.54 32.58
C VAL A 257 -37.47 5.49 32.80
N ALA A 258 -38.68 4.95 32.69
CA ALA A 258 -39.88 5.60 33.21
C ALA A 258 -39.85 5.45 34.72
N ASP A 259 -39.52 6.54 35.40
CA ASP A 259 -39.51 6.64 36.85
C ASP A 259 -40.97 6.60 37.34
N ASN A 260 -41.29 5.64 38.18
CA ASN A 260 -42.63 5.45 38.74
C ASN A 260 -42.50 5.27 40.24
N SER A 261 -42.60 6.37 40.99
CA SER A 261 -42.90 6.34 42.41
C SER A 261 -43.90 7.43 42.78
N THR A 262 -45.15 7.00 42.96
CA THR A 262 -46.18 7.69 43.74
C THR A 262 -45.93 7.49 45.24
N ALA A 263 -45.90 8.55 46.02
CA ALA A 263 -46.66 8.71 47.28
C ALA A 263 -46.27 10.04 47.94
N GLY A 264 -47.29 10.82 48.32
CA GLY A 264 -47.15 12.23 48.67
C GLY A 264 -46.77 12.52 50.12
N SER A 265 -46.52 13.80 50.35
CA SER A 265 -46.75 14.51 51.61
C SER A 265 -46.73 16.00 51.30
N ILE A 266 -47.89 16.63 51.46
CA ILE A 266 -48.06 18.09 51.46
C ILE A 266 -47.64 18.57 52.85
N ALA A 267 -46.67 19.47 52.92
CA ALA A 267 -46.59 20.46 53.98
C ALA A 267 -45.91 21.72 53.43
N ASN A 268 -46.71 22.78 53.29
CA ASN A 268 -46.22 24.15 53.25
C ASN A 268 -45.40 24.41 54.52
N ASP A 269 -44.26 25.08 54.40
CA ASP A 269 -44.10 26.27 55.23
C ASP A 269 -43.14 27.28 54.62
N THR A 270 -43.33 28.49 55.11
CA THR A 270 -43.04 29.79 54.55
C THR A 270 -41.68 30.34 54.99
N ASN A 271 -41.27 31.41 54.29
CA ASN A 271 -40.45 32.53 54.75
C ASN A 271 -38.90 32.45 54.70
N ASN A 272 -38.42 33.41 53.90
CA ASN A 272 -37.56 34.54 54.28
C ASN A 272 -36.07 34.56 53.90
N ASP A 273 -35.74 35.72 53.33
CA ASP A 273 -34.54 36.55 53.52
C ASP A 273 -33.21 36.02 52.97
N SER A 274 -32.68 36.60 51.90
CA SER A 274 -32.03 37.92 51.77
C SER A 274 -30.55 37.89 52.14
N ASP A 275 -29.68 38.02 51.14
CA ASP A 275 -28.46 38.85 51.10
C ASP A 275 -27.69 38.44 49.83
N VAL A 276 -27.54 39.27 48.79
CA VAL A 276 -26.71 40.49 48.68
C VAL A 276 -25.27 40.26 49.15
N GLY A 277 -24.34 40.25 48.18
CA GLY A 277 -22.92 40.11 48.46
C GLY A 277 -22.07 40.17 47.20
N ASN A 278 -22.13 41.32 46.52
CA ASN A 278 -21.25 41.71 45.43
C ASN A 278 -19.84 41.98 45.98
N THR A 279 -18.76 41.44 45.40
CA THR A 279 -17.47 42.17 45.31
C THR A 279 -16.56 41.64 44.20
N GLU A 280 -16.07 42.60 43.44
CA GLU A 280 -15.09 42.60 42.36
C GLU A 280 -13.64 42.31 42.79
N MET A 281 -12.80 42.11 41.75
CA MET A 281 -11.37 42.45 41.61
C MET A 281 -10.34 41.60 42.38
N ASP A 282 -9.44 40.93 41.65
CA ASP A 282 -8.21 41.62 41.23
C ASP A 282 -7.37 40.82 40.21
N SER A 283 -6.85 41.59 39.26
CA SER A 283 -5.79 41.28 38.30
C SER A 283 -4.43 41.12 38.97
N ILE A 284 -3.61 40.14 38.56
CA ILE A 284 -2.15 40.33 38.48
C ILE A 284 -1.58 39.59 37.26
N GLU A 285 -1.05 40.41 36.38
CA GLU A 285 -0.13 40.18 35.27
C GLU A 285 1.32 40.09 35.81
N ASN A 286 2.13 39.16 35.28
CA ASN A 286 3.56 39.34 34.94
C ASN A 286 4.19 37.94 34.74
N ASP A 287 4.69 37.52 33.58
CA ASP A 287 5.73 38.08 32.67
C ASP A 287 7.10 37.41 32.90
N LYS A 288 7.73 37.06 31.75
CA LYS A 288 9.15 36.79 31.47
C LYS A 288 9.83 35.42 31.65
N VAL A 289 10.16 34.86 30.47
CA VAL A 289 11.50 34.62 29.89
C VAL A 289 12.49 33.72 30.66
N ALA A 290 12.78 32.56 30.05
CA ALA A 290 14.10 32.14 29.54
C ALA A 290 13.92 31.01 28.52
#